data_AF-A0A562RDI5-F1
#
_entry.id   AF-A0A562RDI5-F1
#
_cell.length_a   1.000
_cell.length_b   1.000
_cell.length_c   1.000
_cell.angle_alpha   90.00
_cell.angle_beta   90.00
_cell.angle_gamma   90.00
#
_symmetry.space_group_name_H-M   'P 1'
#
loop_
_entity.id
_entity.type
_entity.pdbx_description
1 polymer ?
#
loop_
_entity_poly.entity_id
_entity_poly.type
_entity_poly.pdbx_seq_one_letter_code
_entity_poly.pdbx_strand_id
1 'polypeptide(L)'
;MHNLGTIDVALDEMLVNLAAIVLRLSEPDVTRTPEARRALAKSVHQYAVCAAHSTDPRVHELKTRLEGTLKPNLRIVAINGAKVS
;
A
#
# COMPACT_ATOMS: atom_id res chain seq x y z
N MET A 1 25.25 23.22 -1.27
CA MET A 1 24.71 21.87 -1.53
C MET A 1 24.05 21.19 -0.31
N HIS A 2 24.02 21.80 0.89
CA HIS A 2 23.39 21.19 2.08
C HIS A 2 21.85 21.20 2.09
N ASN A 3 21.19 22.11 1.36
CA ASN A 3 19.73 22.25 1.42
C ASN A 3 18.96 21.13 0.71
N LEU A 4 19.55 20.49 -0.31
CA LEU A 4 18.88 19.41 -1.05
C LEU A 4 18.75 18.15 -0.20
N GLY A 5 19.81 17.77 0.53
CA GLY A 5 19.74 16.62 1.45
C GLY A 5 18.71 16.80 2.56
N THR A 6 18.50 18.02 3.06
CA THR A 6 17.44 18.31 4.05
C THR A 6 16.04 18.15 3.45
N ILE A 7 15.85 18.52 2.18
CA ILE A 7 14.57 18.34 1.48
C ILE A 7 14.29 16.85 1.27
N ASP A 8 15.29 16.07 0.85
CA ASP A 8 15.13 14.63 0.63
C ASP A 8 14.71 13.91 1.92
N VAL A 9 15.37 14.23 3.05
CA VAL A 9 15.00 13.68 4.36
C VAL A 9 13.58 14.09 4.77
N ALA A 10 13.19 15.35 4.54
CA ALA A 10 11.83 15.80 4.86
C ALA A 10 10.77 15.09 4.00
N LEU A 11 11.06 14.83 2.72
CA LEU A 11 10.18 14.08 1.83
C LEU A 11 10.06 12.62 2.28
N ASP A 12 11.16 11.99 2.67
CA ASP A 12 11.16 10.63 3.19
C ASP A 12 10.32 10.50 4.47
N GLU A 13 10.46 11.45 5.41
CA GLU A 13 9.61 11.52 6.61
C GLU A 13 8.13 11.75 6.27
N MET A 14 7.82 12.58 5.27
CA MET A 14 6.44 12.75 4.79
C MET A 14 5.88 11.44 4.21
N LEU A 15 6.70 10.66 3.48
CA LEU A 15 6.30 9.35 2.96
C LEU A 15 6.04 8.36 4.10
N VAL A 16 6.88 8.32 5.13
CA VAL A 16 6.65 7.48 6.31
C VAL A 16 5.30 7.80 6.96
N ASN A 17 5.00 9.08 7.17
CA ASN A 17 3.72 9.52 7.75
C ASN A 17 2.52 9.19 6.85
N LEU A 18 2.65 9.40 5.54
CA LEU A 18 1.60 9.08 4.58
C LEU A 18 1.28 7.58 4.60
N ALA A 19 2.30 6.72 4.62
CA ALA A 19 2.09 5.27 4.70
C ALA A 19 1.33 4.85 5.96
N ALA A 20 1.59 5.48 7.11
CA ALA A 20 0.85 5.22 8.33
C ALA A 20 -0.65 5.52 8.19
N ILE A 21 -1.00 6.60 7.47
CA ILE A 21 -2.40 6.95 7.17
C ILE A 21 -3.02 5.91 6.24
N VAL A 22 -2.34 5.54 5.15
CA VAL A 22 -2.86 4.55 4.19
C VAL A 22 -3.02 3.17 4.84
N LEU A 23 -2.13 2.79 5.77
CA LEU A 23 -2.28 1.55 6.55
C LEU A 23 -3.54 1.57 7.42
N ARG A 24 -3.86 2.68 8.07
CA ARG A 24 -5.12 2.82 8.82
C ARG A 24 -6.34 2.72 7.90
N LEU A 25 -6.27 3.31 6.70
CA LEU A 25 -7.33 3.18 5.71
C LEU A 25 -7.49 1.75 5.18
N SER A 26 -6.46 0.90 5.28
CA SER A 26 -6.51 -0.49 4.84
C SER A 26 -7.27 -1.43 5.79
N GLU A 27 -7.71 -0.92 6.94
CA GLU A 27 -8.49 -1.70 7.89
C GLU A 27 -9.79 -2.20 7.23
N PRO A 28 -10.15 -3.49 7.39
CA PRO A 28 -11.31 -4.07 6.75
C PRO A 28 -12.61 -3.32 7.05
N ASP A 29 -12.70 -2.67 8.21
CA ASP A 29 -13.85 -1.90 8.64
C ASP A 29 -14.05 -0.60 7.85
N VAL A 30 -12.97 -0.07 7.27
CA VAL A 30 -12.96 1.14 6.44
C VAL A 30 -13.10 0.80 4.95
N THR A 31 -12.53 -0.31 4.49
CA THR A 31 -12.57 -0.73 3.07
C THR A 31 -13.63 -1.79 2.74
N ARG A 32 -14.77 -1.77 3.42
CA ARG A 32 -15.85 -2.75 3.21
C ARG A 32 -16.50 -2.65 1.83
N THR A 33 -16.54 -1.45 1.25
CA THR A 33 -17.17 -1.23 -0.05
C THR A 33 -16.18 -1.41 -1.21
N PRO A 34 -16.64 -1.86 -2.38
CA PRO A 34 -15.81 -1.95 -3.58
C PRO A 34 -15.14 -0.61 -3.95
N GLU A 35 -15.85 0.50 -3.76
CA GLU A 35 -15.37 1.85 -4.05
C GLU A 35 -14.25 2.24 -3.10
N ALA A 36 -14.41 2.00 -1.79
CA ALA A 36 -13.39 2.27 -0.79
C ALA A 36 -12.14 1.41 -1.02
N ARG A 37 -12.33 0.13 -1.36
CA ARG A 37 -11.23 -0.77 -1.72
C ARG A 37 -10.48 -0.32 -2.97
N ARG A 38 -11.20 0.19 -3.99
CA ARG A 38 -10.59 0.78 -5.19
C ARG A 38 -9.83 2.07 -4.88
N ALA A 39 -10.36 2.91 -3.99
CA ALA A 39 -9.68 4.12 -3.53
C ALA A 39 -8.38 3.78 -2.79
N LEU A 40 -8.41 2.82 -1.88
CA LEU A 40 -7.21 2.31 -1.20
C LEU A 40 -6.17 1.81 -2.21
N ALA A 41 -6.57 1.01 -3.20
CA ALA A 41 -5.66 0.52 -4.23
C ALA A 41 -4.97 1.65 -5.00
N LYS A 42 -5.69 2.74 -5.30
CA LYS A 42 -5.10 3.94 -5.92
C LYS A 42 -4.11 4.62 -4.98
N SER A 43 -4.46 4.79 -3.71
CA SER A 43 -3.57 5.42 -2.71
C SER A 43 -2.28 4.62 -2.51
N VAL A 44 -2.37 3.30 -2.43
CA VAL A 44 -1.19 2.41 -2.34
C VAL A 44 -0.34 2.50 -3.61
N HIS A 45 -0.95 2.55 -4.80
CA HIS A 45 -0.21 2.70 -6.04
C HIS A 45 0.55 4.04 -6.10
N GLN A 46 -0.10 5.14 -5.73
CA GLN A 46 0.55 6.47 -5.67
C GLN A 46 1.71 6.47 -4.69
N TYR A 47 1.53 5.88 -3.51
CA TYR A 47 2.60 5.71 -2.54
C TYR A 47 3.78 4.92 -3.13
N ALA A 48 3.52 3.79 -3.80
CA ALA A 48 4.56 2.95 -4.39
C ALA A 48 5.38 3.68 -5.47
N VAL A 49 4.74 4.56 -6.26
CA VAL A 49 5.44 5.41 -7.24
C VAL A 49 6.38 6.38 -6.55
N CYS A 50 5.96 7.05 -5.47
CA CYS A 50 6.83 7.95 -4.71
C CYS A 50 7.97 7.19 -4.00
N ALA A 51 7.64 6.05 -3.38
CA ALA A 51 8.58 5.21 -2.67
C ALA A 51 9.71 4.66 -3.58
N ALA A 52 9.45 4.45 -4.87
CA ALA A 52 10.45 3.96 -5.82
C ALA A 52 11.67 4.89 -5.99
N HIS A 53 11.51 6.17 -5.67
CA HIS A 53 12.56 7.18 -5.76
C HIS A 53 13.20 7.54 -4.41
N SER A 54 12.71 6.98 -3.31
CA SER A 54 13.25 7.20 -1.97
C SER A 54 14.48 6.33 -1.70
N THR A 55 15.44 6.86 -0.95
CA THR A 55 16.60 6.10 -0.45
C THR A 55 16.39 5.54 0.96
N ASP A 56 15.29 5.92 1.62
CA ASP A 56 15.00 5.48 2.98
C ASP A 56 14.48 4.03 3.00
N PRO A 57 15.17 3.09 3.69
CA PRO A 57 14.73 1.70 3.77
C PRO A 57 13.35 1.53 4.42
N ARG A 58 12.94 2.43 5.33
CA ARG A 58 11.62 2.42 5.99
C ARG A 58 10.51 2.58 4.96
N VAL A 59 10.72 3.43 3.95
CA VAL A 59 9.75 3.69 2.88
C VAL A 59 9.54 2.45 2.01
N HIS A 60 10.61 1.69 1.72
CA HIS A 60 10.53 0.43 0.97
C HIS A 60 9.82 -0.70 1.76
N GLU A 61 10.06 -0.79 3.07
CA GLU A 61 9.35 -1.73 3.94
C GLU A 61 7.85 -1.41 3.98
N LEU A 62 7.50 -0.13 4.17
CA LEU A 62 6.12 0.34 4.19
C LEU A 62 5.42 0.11 2.85
N LYS A 63 6.11 0.31 1.72
CA LYS A 63 5.61 -0.02 0.38
C LYS A 63 5.21 -1.49 0.30
N THR A 64 6.12 -2.39 0.70
CA THR A 64 5.89 -3.84 0.66
C THR A 64 4.69 -4.23 1.51
N ARG A 65 4.57 -3.63 2.71
CA ARG A 65 3.44 -3.86 3.61
C ARG A 65 2.12 -3.39 3.01
N LEU A 66 2.10 -2.18 2.43
CA LEU A 66 0.92 -1.59 1.80
C LEU A 66 0.44 -2.41 0.59
N GLU A 67 1.36 -2.83 -0.29
CA GLU A 67 1.05 -3.73 -1.40
C GLU A 67 0.48 -5.07 -0.91
N GLY A 68 0.98 -5.55 0.24
CA GLY A 68 0.44 -6.72 0.92
C GLY A 68 -1.03 -6.61 1.31
N THR A 69 -1.50 -5.40 1.68
CA THR A 69 -2.91 -5.18 2.07
C THR A 69 -3.89 -5.31 0.91
N LEU A 70 -3.42 -5.11 -0.33
CA LEU A 70 -4.24 -5.25 -1.53
C LEU A 70 -4.39 -6.69 -1.99
N LYS A 71 -3.47 -7.57 -1.59
CA LYS A 71 -3.49 -8.98 -2.01
C LYS A 71 -4.81 -9.61 -1.56
N PRO A 72 -5.61 -10.16 -2.48
CA PRO A 72 -6.84 -10.81 -2.11
C PRO A 72 -6.51 -12.00 -1.19
N ASN A 73 -7.22 -12.11 -0.07
CA ASN A 73 -7.26 -13.33 0.71
C ASN A 73 -8.03 -14.38 -0.11
N LEU A 74 -7.34 -15.03 -1.04
CA LEU A 74 -7.89 -16.11 -1.85
C LEU A 74 -8.18 -17.29 -0.93
N ARG A 75 -9.42 -17.42 -0.47
CA ARG A 75 -9.94 -18.69 0.05
C ARG A 75 -10.32 -19.54 -1.16
N ILE A 76 -9.58 -20.61 -1.39
CA ILE A 76 -9.99 -21.65 -2.34
C ILE A 76 -11.27 -22.27 -1.77
N VAL A 77 -12.42 -21.92 -2.35
CA VAL A 77 -13.68 -22.61 -2.07
C VAL A 77 -13.69 -23.80 -3.01
N ALA A 78 -13.52 -25.01 -2.48
CA ALA A 78 -13.75 -26.23 -3.27
C ALA A 78 -15.23 -26.22 -3.69
N ILE A 79 -15.51 -25.89 -4.94
CA ILE A 79 -16.83 -26.08 -5.54
C ILE A 79 -16.98 -27.60 -5.67
N ASN A 80 -17.89 -28.17 -4.89
CA ASN A 80 -18.17 -29.60 -4.81
C ASN A 80 -18.07 -30.31 -6.18
N GLY A 81 -16.91 -30.92 -6.46
CA GLY A 81 -16.71 -32.05 -7.38
C GLY A 81 -17.18 -31.95 -8.83
N ALA A 82 -17.63 -30.82 -9.37
CA ALA A 82 -18.11 -30.76 -10.75
C ALA A 82 -16.95 -30.53 -11.72
N LYS A 83 -16.47 -31.61 -12.37
CA LYS A 83 -15.66 -31.54 -13.59
C LYS A 83 -16.44 -30.75 -14.64
N VAL A 84 -15.94 -29.59 -15.02
CA VAL A 84 -16.35 -28.95 -16.27
C VAL A 84 -15.44 -29.51 -17.35
N SER A 85 -16.04 -30.25 -18.29
CA SER A 85 -15.36 -30.79 -19.48
C SER A 85 -15.11 -29.71 -20.51
#